data_AF-A0A920ATP4-F1
#
_entry.id   AF-A0A920ATP4-F1
#
_cell.length_a   1.000
_cell.length_b   1.000
_cell.length_c   1.000
_cell.angle_alpha   90.00
_cell.angle_beta   90.00
_cell.angle_gamma   90.00
#
_symmetry.space_group_name_H-M   'P 1'
#
loop_
_entity.id
_entity.type
_entity.pdbx_description
1 polymer ?
#
loop_
_entity_poly.entity_id
_entity_poly.type
_entity_poly.pdbx_seq_one_letter_code
_entity_poly.pdbx_strand_id
1 'polypeptide(L)'
;MSLAIINGILTSIALETFILSRQMSLNIAFKTAIGMSLVSMISMEVAMNVTDVVFTGGAILTWWVIPIMLIAGFITPLPYNIGDLKH
;
A
#
# COMPACT_ATOMS: atom_id res chain seq x y z
N MET A 1 14.78 -2.20 -1.19
CA MET A 1 13.33 -2.04 -0.89
C MET A 1 13.08 -0.92 0.11
N SER A 2 13.59 -0.98 1.35
CA SER A 2 13.19 -0.07 2.45
C SER A 2 13.33 1.43 2.17
N LEU A 3 14.40 1.88 1.50
CA LEU A 3 14.58 3.31 1.19
C LEU A 3 13.53 3.84 0.20
N ALA A 4 13.14 3.02 -0.78
CA ALA A 4 12.10 3.38 -1.76
C ALA A 4 10.72 3.42 -1.10
N ILE A 5 10.44 2.47 -0.21
CA ILE A 5 9.21 2.40 0.58
C ILE A 5 9.10 3.64 1.48
N ILE A 6 10.16 4.01 2.20
CA ILE A 6 10.15 5.20 3.08
C ILE A 6 9.86 6.49 2.28
N ASN A 7 10.50 6.67 1.13
CA ASN A 7 10.25 7.84 0.27
C ASN A 7 8.82 7.84 -0.32
N GLY A 8 8.31 6.66 -0.70
CA GLY A 8 6.95 6.52 -1.24
C GLY A 8 5.87 6.75 -0.18
N ILE A 9 6.08 6.28 1.05
CA ILE A 9 5.23 6.55 2.22
C ILE A 9 5.20 8.05 2.49
N LEU A 10 6.36 8.69 2.60
CA LEU A 10 6.45 10.11 2.98
C LEU A 10 5.73 11.01 1.97
N THR A 11 5.93 10.74 0.68
CA THR A 11 5.27 11.49 -0.41
C THR A 11 3.78 11.20 -0.51
N SER A 12 3.34 9.94 -0.28
CA SER A 12 1.92 9.58 -0.23
C SER A 12 1.21 10.25 0.95
N ILE A 13 1.77 10.19 2.17
CA ILE A 13 1.19 10.86 3.35
C ILE A 13 1.06 12.36 3.10
N ALA A 14 2.06 13.00 2.50
CA ALA A 14 2.01 14.43 2.18
C ALA A 14 0.89 14.76 1.18
N LEU A 15 0.75 13.97 0.11
CA LEU A 15 -0.27 14.15 -0.92
C LEU A 15 -1.69 13.87 -0.38
N GLU A 16 -1.87 12.75 0.32
CA GLU A 16 -3.16 12.37 0.92
C GLU A 16 -3.58 13.35 2.00
N THR A 17 -2.66 13.81 2.86
CA THR A 17 -2.96 14.86 3.85
C THR A 17 -3.39 16.16 3.16
N PHE A 18 -2.73 16.55 2.05
CA PHE A 18 -3.10 17.75 1.29
C PHE A 18 -4.51 17.64 0.67
N ILE A 19 -4.85 16.48 0.12
CA ILE A 19 -6.18 16.23 -0.49
C ILE A 19 -7.25 16.16 0.60
N LEU A 20 -7.03 15.39 1.66
CA LEU A 20 -7.99 15.19 2.75
C LEU A 20 -8.18 16.45 3.58
N SER A 21 -7.15 17.30 3.74
CA SER A 21 -7.27 18.61 4.39
C SER A 21 -8.29 19.54 3.72
N ARG A 22 -8.71 19.25 2.48
CA ARG A 22 -9.78 20.01 1.80
C ARG A 22 -11.18 19.49 2.11
N GLN A 23 -11.31 18.33 2.74
CA GLN A 23 -12.58 17.64 3.02
C GLN A 23 -12.84 17.45 4.52
N MET A 24 -11.80 17.42 5.35
CA MET A 24 -11.87 17.20 6.80
C MET A 24 -10.84 18.07 7.55
N SER A 25 -10.94 18.14 8.87
CA SER A 25 -9.98 18.92 9.68
C SER A 25 -8.57 18.35 9.56
N LEU A 26 -7.55 19.23 9.56
CA LEU A 26 -6.14 18.86 9.38
C LEU A 26 -5.68 17.74 10.30
N ASN A 27 -6.18 17.70 11.54
CA ASN A 27 -5.82 16.68 12.53
C ASN A 27 -6.36 15.29 12.14
N ILE A 28 -7.57 15.24 11.60
CA ILE A 28 -8.20 13.99 11.14
C ILE A 28 -7.56 13.57 9.82
N ALA A 29 -7.37 14.49 8.88
CA ALA A 29 -6.72 14.24 7.59
C ALA A 29 -5.34 13.58 7.74
N PHE A 30 -4.52 14.09 8.67
CA PHE A 30 -3.17 13.55 8.91
C PHE A 30 -3.20 12.16 9.52
N LYS A 31 -4.08 11.90 10.51
CA LYS A 31 -4.24 10.56 11.10
C LYS A 31 -4.73 9.54 10.08
N THR A 32 -5.69 9.93 9.23
CA THR A 32 -6.25 9.06 8.18
C THR A 32 -5.21 8.78 7.09
N ALA A 33 -4.49 9.80 6.61
CA ALA A 33 -3.43 9.64 5.61
C ALA A 33 -2.32 8.70 6.11
N ILE A 34 -1.86 8.87 7.35
CA ILE A 34 -0.86 7.96 7.95
C ILE A 34 -1.36 6.51 7.98
N GLY A 35 -2.61 6.29 8.40
CA GLY A 35 -3.20 4.95 8.47
C GLY A 35 -3.29 4.28 7.10
N MET A 36 -3.86 4.99 6.11
CA MET A 36 -4.04 4.44 4.76
C MET A 36 -2.71 4.22 4.05
N SER A 37 -1.79 5.21 4.03
CA SER A 37 -0.54 5.09 3.28
C SER A 37 0.42 4.04 3.87
N LEU A 38 0.60 4.02 5.21
CA LEU A 38 1.55 3.09 5.84
C LEU A 38 1.13 1.64 5.69
N VAL A 39 -0.12 1.34 6.06
CA VAL A 39 -0.63 -0.04 6.05
C VAL A 39 -0.73 -0.56 4.63
N SER A 40 -1.17 0.26 3.68
CA SER A 40 -1.30 -0.16 2.29
C SER A 40 0.04 -0.41 1.60
N MET A 41 1.03 0.48 1.80
CA MET A 41 2.33 0.31 1.14
C MET A 41 3.14 -0.87 1.72
N ILE A 42 3.10 -1.06 3.05
CA ILE A 42 3.76 -2.20 3.70
C ILE A 42 3.08 -3.52 3.31
N SER A 43 1.74 -3.58 3.33
CA SER A 43 1.02 -4.80 2.96
C SER A 43 1.22 -5.17 1.49
N MET A 44 1.30 -4.20 0.58
CA MET A 44 1.60 -4.44 -0.83
C MET A 44 3.01 -5.01 -1.03
N GLU A 45 4.03 -4.42 -0.41
CA GLU A 45 5.41 -4.91 -0.52
C GLU A 45 5.54 -6.33 0.04
N VAL A 46 4.93 -6.59 1.20
CA VAL A 46 4.92 -7.92 1.81
C VAL A 46 4.20 -8.91 0.91
N ALA A 47 3.04 -8.56 0.36
CA ALA A 47 2.30 -9.42 -0.56
C ALA A 47 3.12 -9.76 -1.80
N MET A 48 3.75 -8.78 -2.44
CA MET A 48 4.60 -9.00 -3.61
C MET A 48 5.77 -9.93 -3.28
N ASN A 49 6.48 -9.68 -2.17
CA ASN A 49 7.58 -10.51 -1.74
C ASN A 49 7.14 -11.95 -1.37
N VAL A 50 5.97 -12.11 -0.73
CA VAL A 50 5.39 -13.43 -0.43
C VAL A 50 5.00 -14.15 -1.72
N THR A 51 4.37 -13.45 -2.67
CA THR A 51 3.95 -14.04 -3.95
C THR A 51 5.18 -14.51 -4.74
N ASP A 52 6.27 -13.74 -4.73
CA ASP A 52 7.55 -14.16 -5.31
C ASP A 52 8.08 -15.43 -4.65
N VAL A 53 8.15 -15.46 -3.32
CA VAL A 53 8.65 -16.65 -2.59
C VAL A 53 7.78 -17.89 -2.88
N VAL A 54 6.46 -17.73 -2.96
CA VAL A 54 5.51 -18.83 -3.18
C VAL A 54 5.55 -19.37 -4.60
N PHE A 55 5.60 -18.50 -5.61
CA PHE A 55 5.45 -18.93 -7.02
C PHE A 55 6.77 -19.18 -7.74
N THR A 56 7.85 -18.48 -7.38
CA THR A 56 9.13 -18.58 -8.11
C THR A 56 10.24 -19.21 -7.28
N GLY A 57 10.00 -19.49 -5.99
CA GLY A 57 10.97 -20.15 -5.10
C GLY A 57 12.25 -19.31 -4.87
N GLY A 58 12.24 -18.06 -5.33
CA GLY A 58 13.38 -17.15 -5.37
C GLY A 58 13.37 -16.28 -6.64
N ALA A 59 13.14 -14.97 -6.44
CA ALA A 59 13.53 -13.79 -7.24
C ALA A 59 13.52 -13.81 -8.79
N ILE A 60 12.95 -14.83 -9.45
CA ILE A 60 12.89 -14.92 -10.91
C ILE A 60 11.48 -14.57 -11.37
N LEU A 61 11.30 -13.33 -11.84
CA LEU A 61 10.04 -12.88 -12.43
C LEU A 61 9.74 -13.70 -13.71
N THR A 62 8.75 -14.58 -13.66
CA THR A 62 8.24 -15.26 -14.84
C THR A 62 7.03 -14.50 -15.40
N TRP A 63 6.93 -14.44 -16.74
CA TRP A 63 5.94 -13.58 -17.43
C TRP A 63 4.48 -13.85 -17.01
N TRP A 64 4.16 -15.10 -16.64
CA TRP A 64 2.83 -15.50 -16.17
C TRP A 64 2.51 -15.12 -14.73
N VAL A 65 3.53 -14.87 -13.89
CA VAL A 65 3.36 -14.52 -12.47
C VAL A 65 3.10 -13.01 -12.29
N ILE A 66 3.54 -12.18 -13.23
CA ILE A 66 3.32 -10.71 -13.22
C ILE A 66 1.84 -10.32 -13.01
N PRO A 67 0.87 -10.83 -13.80
CA PRO A 67 -0.54 -10.48 -13.58
C PRO A 67 -1.08 -10.98 -12.24
N ILE A 68 -0.63 -12.14 -11.75
CA ILE A 68 -1.05 -12.69 -10.44
C ILE A 68 -0.51 -11.83 -9.30
N MET A 69 0.75 -11.40 -9.40
CA MET A 69 1.41 -10.54 -8.41
C MET A 69 0.76 -9.15 -8.35
N LEU A 70 0.41 -8.56 -9.49
CA LEU A 70 -0.32 -7.29 -9.54
C LEU A 70 -1.69 -7.40 -8.86
N ILE A 71 -2.43 -8.48 -9.12
CA ILE A 71 -3.73 -8.73 -8.50
C ILE A 71 -3.58 -8.95 -6.99
N ALA A 72 -2.62 -9.77 -6.55
CA ALA A 72 -2.37 -10.02 -5.14
C ALA A 72 -1.94 -8.74 -4.40
N GLY A 73 -1.02 -7.97 -4.98
CA GLY A 73 -0.56 -6.68 -4.44
C GLY A 73 -1.66 -5.63 -4.36
N PHE A 74 -2.64 -5.65 -5.28
CA PHE A 74 -3.79 -4.73 -5.27
C PHE A 74 -4.91 -5.16 -4.32
N ILE A 75 -5.17 -6.47 -4.22
CA ILE A 75 -6.23 -7.01 -3.35
C ILE A 75 -5.81 -6.97 -1.87
N THR A 76 -4.54 -7.17 -1.54
CA THR A 76 -4.07 -7.24 -0.15
C THR A 76 -4.32 -5.97 0.69
N PRO A 77 -4.07 -4.75 0.20
CA PRO A 77 -4.37 -3.52 0.93
C PRO A 77 -5.87 -3.16 0.90
N LEU A 78 -6.65 -3.69 -0.05
CA LEU A 78 -8.05 -3.35 -0.26
C LEU A 78 -8.99 -3.58 0.96
N PRO A 79 -8.94 -4.73 1.68
CA PRO A 79 -9.80 -4.96 2.85
C PRO A 79 -9.44 -4.07 4.03
N TYR A 80 -8.18 -3.66 4.17
CA TYR A 80 -7.77 -2.70 5.21
C TYR A 80 -8.28 -1.29 4.89
N ASN A 81 -8.31 -0.89 3.62
CA ASN A 81 -8.79 0.43 3.22
C ASN A 81 -10.31 0.61 3.29
N ILE A 82 -11.08 -0.47 3.10
CA ILE A 82 -12.56 -0.43 3.10
C ILE A 82 -13.15 -0.52 4.52
N GLY A 83 -12.39 -1.08 5.47
CA GLY A 83 -12.81 -1.15 6.88
C GLY A 83 -12.94 0.23 7.54
N ASP A 84 -12.05 1.17 7.20
CA ASP A 84 -12.05 2.55 7.73
C ASP A 84 -13.11 3.46 7.10
N LEU A 85 -13.63 3.12 5.91
CA LEU A 85 -14.68 3.90 5.23
C LEU A 85 -16.10 3.56 5.71
N LYS A 86 -16.25 2.60 6.63
CA LYS A 86 -17.56 2.10 7.07
C LYS A 86 -17.98 2.56 8.48
N HIS A 87 -17.31 3.56 9.05
CA HIS A 87 -17.65 4.13 10.36
C HIS A 87 -17.78 5.65 10.33
#